data_AF-A0A7G9L4K4-F1
#
_entry.id   AF-A0A7G9L4K4-F1
#
_cell.length_a   1.000
_cell.length_b   1.000
_cell.length_c   1.000
_cell.angle_alpha   90.00
_cell.angle_beta   90.00
_cell.angle_gamma   90.00
#
_symmetry.space_group_name_H-M   'P 1'
#
loop_
_entity.id
_entity.type
_entity.pdbx_description
1 polymer ?
#
loop_
_entity_poly.entity_id
_entity_poly.type
_entity_poly.pdbx_seq_one_letter_code
_entity_poly.pdbx_strand_id
1 'polypeptide(L)'
;MTRVTVAARIVSADPAGAARLAPDIPPVLAAGAMAEVGAAAAQAAPPPPQTAQKLRRLAAIAPLNIEPYLVGAALASRADDLARAETLLTEARLRQPRSAAARYLLADTLMRENKVIGAVQEMAVVSRLLPGTAVQLVPALADYARTPGARDELAAVIRANPLLKRPLLNALAADPANADLSLALAGTDARSSDPQDKEWKTRLIRGLIDGGDYPAAYALWRRFAGVAGDTQPLLYNGTFQRGPAPPPFDWSYTTGNAGGGFAEPADGRLRVLYYGRENMALAAQTLLLAPGAYTFQAPVSGTAAEGALAWTLVCAGSSAPLMTLPVGKGDSARFTIPNGCTAQTLTLKGTASDMAQDSDLRIGPVVIARAAR
;
A
#
# COMPACT_ATOMS: atom_id res chain seq x y z
N MET A 1 -20.01 -39.92 -25.65
CA MET A 1 -19.22 -39.41 -24.50
C MET A 1 -18.24 -40.43 -23.91
N THR A 2 -18.51 -41.74 -23.93
CA THR A 2 -17.67 -42.78 -23.28
C THR A 2 -16.26 -42.99 -23.89
N ARG A 3 -16.06 -42.74 -25.19
CA ARG A 3 -14.75 -42.92 -25.87
C ARG A 3 -13.71 -41.87 -25.49
N VAL A 4 -14.13 -40.64 -25.19
CA VAL A 4 -13.22 -39.54 -24.82
C VAL A 4 -12.60 -39.79 -23.45
N THR A 5 -13.36 -40.38 -22.53
CA THR A 5 -12.92 -40.69 -21.16
C THR A 5 -11.87 -41.81 -21.12
N VAL A 6 -12.00 -42.82 -21.98
CA VAL A 6 -11.03 -43.92 -22.09
C VAL A 6 -9.73 -43.44 -22.72
N ALA A 7 -9.80 -42.68 -23.81
CA ALA A 7 -8.61 -42.11 -24.46
C ALA A 7 -7.84 -41.17 -23.52
N ALA A 8 -8.54 -40.31 -22.77
CA ALA A 8 -7.91 -39.43 -21.79
C ALA A 8 -7.18 -40.21 -20.67
N ARG A 9 -7.79 -41.30 -20.18
CA ARG A 9 -7.14 -42.19 -19.19
C ARG A 9 -5.91 -42.91 -19.76
N ILE A 10 -6.00 -43.41 -20.99
CA ILE A 10 -4.85 -44.09 -21.64
C ILE A 10 -3.72 -43.08 -21.88
N VAL A 11 -4.01 -41.85 -22.31
CA VAL A 11 -3.00 -40.79 -22.46
C VAL A 11 -2.27 -40.50 -21.16
N SER A 12 -2.96 -40.49 -20.01
CA SER A 12 -2.30 -40.28 -18.72
C SER A 12 -1.43 -41.46 -18.25
N ALA A 13 -1.72 -42.68 -18.69
CA ALA A 13 -1.03 -43.89 -18.23
C ALA A 13 0.07 -44.37 -19.19
N ASP A 14 -0.14 -44.29 -20.50
CA ASP A 14 0.82 -44.65 -21.56
C ASP A 14 0.65 -43.72 -22.78
N PRO A 15 1.30 -42.53 -22.76
CA PRO A 15 1.25 -41.58 -23.88
C PRO A 15 1.75 -42.18 -25.20
N ALA A 16 2.75 -43.06 -25.14
CA ALA A 16 3.37 -43.65 -26.34
C ALA A 16 2.49 -44.74 -26.96
N GLY A 17 1.81 -45.56 -26.15
CA GLY A 17 0.77 -46.48 -26.60
C GLY A 17 -0.43 -45.74 -27.19
N ALA A 18 -0.88 -44.66 -26.54
CA ALA A 18 -1.99 -43.83 -27.03
C ALA A 18 -1.69 -43.24 -28.43
N ALA A 19 -0.47 -42.73 -28.63
CA ALA A 19 -0.03 -42.17 -29.91
C ALA A 19 0.00 -43.20 -31.05
N ARG A 20 0.30 -44.48 -30.75
CA ARG A 20 0.29 -45.55 -31.75
C ARG A 20 -1.12 -46.01 -32.12
N LEU A 21 -2.01 -46.08 -31.13
CA LEU A 21 -3.37 -46.60 -31.31
C LEU A 21 -4.34 -45.59 -31.91
N ALA A 22 -4.20 -44.31 -31.54
CA ALA A 22 -5.14 -43.28 -31.96
C ALA A 22 -4.46 -41.89 -32.09
N PRO A 23 -3.54 -41.73 -33.06
CA PRO A 23 -2.75 -40.50 -33.22
C PRO A 23 -3.59 -39.24 -33.49
N ASP A 24 -4.81 -39.42 -34.00
CA ASP A 24 -5.68 -38.34 -34.44
C ASP A 24 -6.71 -37.90 -33.39
N ILE A 25 -6.73 -38.54 -32.21
CA ILE A 25 -7.60 -38.12 -31.11
C ILE A 25 -7.01 -36.85 -30.48
N PRO A 26 -7.78 -35.75 -30.30
CA PRO A 26 -7.21 -34.47 -29.91
C PRO A 26 -6.38 -34.48 -28.61
N PRO A 27 -6.79 -35.14 -27.51
CA PRO A 27 -5.93 -35.31 -26.34
C PRO A 27 -4.56 -35.97 -26.61
N VAL A 28 -4.51 -36.96 -27.50
CA VAL A 28 -3.27 -37.68 -27.86
C VAL A 28 -2.36 -36.76 -28.68
N LEU A 29 -2.94 -36.10 -29.68
CA LEU A 29 -2.22 -35.16 -30.54
C LEU A 29 -1.67 -33.97 -29.75
N ALA A 30 -2.48 -33.43 -28.82
CA ALA A 30 -2.07 -32.35 -27.92
C ALA A 30 -0.93 -32.77 -26.99
N ALA A 31 -1.06 -33.92 -26.31
CA ALA A 31 -0.02 -34.42 -25.41
C ALA A 31 1.30 -34.68 -26.15
N GLY A 32 1.25 -35.31 -27.33
CA GLY A 32 2.44 -35.56 -28.15
C GLY A 32 3.10 -34.26 -28.63
N ALA A 33 2.32 -33.29 -29.12
CA ALA A 33 2.85 -32.00 -29.54
C ALA A 33 3.47 -31.23 -28.36
N MET A 34 2.82 -31.21 -27.19
CA MET A 34 3.34 -30.52 -26.01
C MET A 34 4.60 -31.18 -25.45
N ALA A 35 4.72 -32.50 -25.52
CA ALA A 35 5.94 -33.21 -25.14
C ALA A 35 7.13 -32.81 -26.03
N GLU A 36 6.92 -32.70 -27.34
CA GLU A 36 7.95 -32.22 -28.29
C GLU A 36 8.34 -30.76 -28.01
N VAL A 37 7.36 -29.89 -27.73
CA VAL A 37 7.61 -28.49 -27.34
C VAL A 37 8.42 -28.43 -26.05
N GLY A 38 8.06 -29.21 -25.03
CA GLY A 38 8.77 -29.27 -23.76
C GLY A 38 10.21 -29.76 -23.92
N ALA A 39 10.43 -30.81 -24.72
CA ALA A 39 11.76 -31.34 -25.01
C ALA A 39 12.64 -30.31 -25.74
N ALA A 40 12.09 -29.58 -26.73
CA ALA A 40 12.80 -28.53 -27.43
C ALA A 40 13.12 -27.34 -26.50
N ALA A 41 12.16 -26.92 -25.67
CA ALA A 41 12.35 -25.84 -24.70
C ALA A 41 13.44 -26.16 -23.68
N ALA A 42 13.52 -27.40 -23.19
CA ALA A 42 14.58 -27.85 -22.28
C ALA A 42 15.99 -27.74 -22.89
N GLN A 43 16.10 -27.77 -24.22
CA GLN A 43 17.35 -27.61 -24.97
C GLN A 43 17.53 -26.19 -25.51
N ALA A 44 16.66 -25.24 -25.12
CA ALA A 44 16.58 -23.89 -25.69
C ALA A 44 16.44 -23.87 -27.24
N ALA A 45 16.00 -24.97 -27.86
CA ALA A 45 15.83 -25.12 -29.30
C ALA A 45 14.41 -24.76 -29.74
N PRO A 46 14.17 -24.42 -31.01
CA PRO A 46 12.82 -24.35 -31.57
C PRO A 46 12.23 -25.77 -31.70
N PRO A 47 10.91 -25.94 -31.51
CA PRO A 47 10.25 -27.22 -31.77
C PRO A 47 10.41 -27.64 -33.24
N PRO A 48 10.47 -28.95 -33.53
CA PRO A 48 10.56 -29.45 -34.90
C PRO A 48 9.42 -28.92 -35.81
N PRO A 49 9.65 -28.73 -37.12
CA PRO A 49 8.60 -28.27 -38.05
C PRO A 49 7.33 -29.15 -38.06
N GLN A 50 7.50 -30.45 -37.77
CA GLN A 50 6.41 -31.41 -37.66
C GLN A 50 5.47 -31.09 -36.49
N THR A 51 6.00 -30.56 -35.38
CA THR A 51 5.20 -30.13 -34.22
C THR A 51 4.26 -28.99 -34.61
N ALA A 52 4.71 -28.04 -35.42
CA ALA A 52 3.87 -26.95 -35.93
C ALA A 52 2.74 -27.46 -36.86
N GLN A 53 2.98 -28.55 -37.62
CA GLN A 53 1.93 -29.20 -38.40
C GLN A 53 0.91 -29.91 -37.50
N LYS A 54 1.38 -30.62 -36.47
CA LYS A 54 0.51 -31.27 -35.46
C LYS A 54 -0.39 -30.25 -34.77
N LEU A 55 0.15 -29.09 -34.37
CA LEU A 55 -0.62 -28.02 -33.73
C LEU A 55 -1.63 -27.37 -34.67
N ARG A 56 -1.28 -27.15 -35.95
CA ARG A 56 -2.25 -26.67 -36.96
C ARG A 56 -3.40 -27.66 -37.16
N ARG A 57 -3.09 -28.96 -37.24
CA ARG A 57 -4.10 -30.01 -37.33
C ARG A 57 -4.97 -30.04 -36.07
N LEU A 58 -4.37 -29.95 -34.90
CA LEU A 58 -5.08 -29.89 -33.61
C LEU A 58 -6.06 -28.71 -33.57
N ALA A 59 -5.63 -27.52 -34.01
CA ALA A 59 -6.49 -26.34 -34.08
C ALA A 59 -7.70 -26.54 -35.03
N ALA A 60 -7.54 -27.32 -36.11
CA ALA A 60 -8.62 -27.61 -37.05
C ALA A 60 -9.64 -28.61 -36.50
N ILE A 61 -9.19 -29.65 -35.80
CA ILE A 61 -10.06 -30.74 -35.31
C ILE A 61 -10.60 -30.50 -33.88
N ALA A 62 -9.94 -29.64 -33.12
CA ALA A 62 -10.32 -29.26 -31.75
C ALA A 62 -10.15 -27.74 -31.58
N PRO A 63 -11.05 -26.93 -32.17
CA PRO A 63 -10.89 -25.47 -32.22
C PRO A 63 -10.94 -24.78 -30.86
N LEU A 64 -11.41 -25.46 -29.81
CA LEU A 64 -11.45 -24.95 -28.43
C LEU A 64 -10.15 -25.21 -27.64
N ASN A 65 -9.24 -26.05 -28.14
CA ASN A 65 -7.96 -26.28 -27.49
C ASN A 65 -7.07 -25.04 -27.61
N ILE A 66 -6.43 -24.64 -26.51
CA ILE A 66 -5.63 -23.41 -26.46
C ILE A 66 -4.16 -23.65 -26.80
N GLU A 67 -3.68 -24.88 -26.71
CA GLU A 67 -2.27 -25.24 -26.90
C GLU A 67 -1.70 -24.80 -28.26
N PRO A 68 -2.41 -24.97 -29.41
CA PRO A 68 -1.93 -24.47 -30.69
C PRO A 68 -1.64 -22.97 -30.70
N TYR A 69 -2.47 -22.20 -30.01
CA TYR A 69 -2.37 -20.75 -29.95
C TYR A 69 -1.27 -20.32 -28.98
N LEU A 70 -1.15 -20.97 -27.82
CA LEU A 70 -0.06 -20.70 -26.86
C LEU A 70 1.32 -20.99 -27.45
N VAL A 71 1.50 -22.16 -28.06
CA VAL A 71 2.78 -22.53 -28.65
C VAL A 71 3.07 -21.69 -29.89
N GLY A 72 2.05 -21.43 -30.71
CA GLY A 72 2.18 -20.53 -31.86
C GLY A 72 2.62 -19.13 -31.45
N ALA A 73 2.06 -18.59 -30.36
CA ALA A 73 2.46 -17.30 -29.83
C ALA A 73 3.90 -17.31 -29.32
N ALA A 74 4.31 -18.32 -28.56
CA ALA A 74 5.68 -18.45 -28.10
C ALA A 74 6.69 -18.50 -29.26
N LEU A 75 6.34 -19.19 -30.36
CA LEU A 75 7.15 -19.20 -31.58
C LEU A 75 7.22 -17.82 -32.25
N ALA A 76 6.09 -17.11 -32.33
CA ALA A 76 6.05 -15.75 -32.87
C ALA A 76 6.88 -14.77 -32.02
N SER A 77 6.76 -14.83 -30.69
CA SER A 77 7.56 -14.01 -29.77
C SER A 77 9.07 -14.27 -29.91
N ARG A 78 9.50 -15.53 -30.13
CA ARG A 78 10.92 -15.84 -30.39
C ARG A 78 11.43 -15.29 -31.72
N ALA A 79 10.54 -15.09 -32.68
CA ALA A 79 10.83 -14.46 -33.97
C ALA A 79 10.67 -12.93 -33.94
N ASP A 80 10.47 -12.34 -32.77
CA ASP A 80 10.20 -10.91 -32.56
C ASP A 80 8.92 -10.39 -33.26
N ASP A 81 8.01 -11.29 -33.63
CA ASP A 81 6.71 -10.97 -34.22
C ASP A 81 5.65 -10.82 -33.12
N LEU A 82 5.76 -9.73 -32.35
CA LEU A 82 4.90 -9.46 -31.20
C LEU A 82 3.42 -9.27 -31.57
N ALA A 83 3.14 -8.66 -32.72
CA ALA A 83 1.77 -8.45 -33.20
C ALA A 83 1.06 -9.79 -33.48
N ARG A 84 1.76 -10.75 -34.08
CA ARG A 84 1.22 -12.11 -34.26
C ARG A 84 1.09 -12.85 -32.95
N ALA A 85 2.06 -12.70 -32.04
CA ALA A 85 1.98 -13.29 -30.71
C ALA A 85 0.74 -12.79 -29.95
N GLU A 86 0.49 -11.47 -29.95
CA GLU A 86 -0.70 -10.85 -29.33
C GLU A 86 -2.00 -11.41 -29.93
N THR A 87 -2.07 -11.51 -31.27
CA THR A 87 -3.24 -12.07 -31.96
C THR A 87 -3.52 -13.50 -31.49
N LEU A 88 -2.50 -14.36 -31.47
CA LEU A 88 -2.63 -15.75 -31.05
C LEU A 88 -2.99 -15.88 -29.56
N LEU A 89 -2.42 -15.04 -28.71
CA LEU A 89 -2.73 -15.03 -27.27
C LEU A 89 -4.13 -14.50 -26.98
N THR A 90 -4.61 -13.55 -27.78
CA THR A 90 -6.00 -13.09 -27.74
C THR A 90 -6.95 -14.22 -28.10
N GLU A 91 -6.66 -14.98 -29.16
CA GLU A 91 -7.42 -16.17 -29.54
C GLU A 91 -7.41 -17.26 -28.45
N ALA A 92 -6.27 -17.49 -27.80
CA ALA A 92 -6.15 -18.40 -26.66
C ALA A 92 -7.02 -17.94 -25.48
N ARG A 93 -6.97 -16.65 -25.14
CA ARG A 93 -7.78 -16.03 -24.08
C ARG A 93 -9.28 -16.14 -24.37
N LEU A 94 -9.70 -15.93 -25.61
CA LEU A 94 -11.11 -16.05 -26.01
C LEU A 94 -11.65 -17.48 -25.82
N ARG A 95 -10.84 -18.50 -26.12
CA ARG A 95 -11.21 -19.92 -25.95
C ARG A 95 -11.21 -20.38 -24.50
N GLN A 96 -10.21 -19.95 -23.72
CA GLN A 96 -10.13 -20.26 -22.29
C GLN A 96 -9.87 -19.00 -21.46
N PRO A 97 -10.91 -18.22 -21.13
CA PRO A 97 -10.78 -16.98 -20.38
C PRO A 97 -10.19 -17.13 -18.97
N ARG A 98 -10.12 -18.34 -18.42
CA ARG A 98 -9.53 -18.63 -17.10
C ARG A 98 -8.12 -19.24 -17.19
N SER A 99 -7.52 -19.31 -18.37
CA SER A 99 -6.14 -19.79 -18.54
C SER A 99 -5.16 -18.74 -18.01
N ALA A 100 -4.56 -18.99 -16.84
CA ALA A 100 -3.55 -18.11 -16.28
C ALA A 100 -2.33 -17.98 -17.21
N ALA A 101 -1.94 -19.06 -17.89
CA ALA A 101 -0.84 -19.05 -18.86
C ALA A 101 -1.11 -18.13 -20.06
N ALA A 102 -2.31 -18.21 -20.66
CA ALA A 102 -2.67 -17.34 -21.79
C ALA A 102 -2.64 -15.86 -21.39
N ARG A 103 -3.20 -15.53 -20.22
CA ARG A 103 -3.25 -14.16 -19.73
C ARG A 103 -1.87 -13.62 -19.34
N TYR A 104 -1.05 -14.43 -18.69
CA TYR A 104 0.32 -14.04 -18.34
C TYR A 104 1.16 -13.76 -19.59
N LEU A 105 1.14 -14.67 -20.57
CA LEU A 105 1.88 -14.48 -21.83
C LEU A 105 1.35 -13.29 -22.64
N LEU A 106 0.02 -13.09 -22.65
CA LEU A 106 -0.57 -11.90 -23.28
C LEU A 106 -0.08 -10.62 -22.59
N ALA A 107 -0.04 -10.61 -21.25
CA ALA A 107 0.49 -9.47 -20.53
C ALA A 107 1.96 -9.19 -20.83
N ASP A 108 2.82 -10.22 -20.84
CA ASP A 108 4.24 -10.06 -21.20
C ASP A 108 4.40 -9.49 -22.61
N THR A 109 3.62 -10.00 -23.57
CA THR A 109 3.62 -9.50 -24.96
C THR A 109 3.20 -8.03 -25.02
N LEU A 110 2.09 -7.68 -24.34
CA LEU A 110 1.60 -6.30 -24.28
C LEU A 110 2.60 -5.36 -23.61
N MET A 111 3.32 -5.80 -22.56
CA MET A 111 4.39 -5.00 -21.95
C MET A 111 5.53 -4.73 -22.94
N ARG A 112 5.97 -5.74 -23.70
CA ARG A 112 7.03 -5.59 -24.72
C ARG A 112 6.63 -4.63 -25.84
N GLU A 113 5.35 -4.59 -26.19
CA GLU A 113 4.78 -3.64 -27.15
C GLU A 113 4.46 -2.26 -26.56
N ASN A 114 4.85 -1.99 -25.30
CA ASN A 114 4.54 -0.77 -24.55
C ASN A 114 3.03 -0.49 -24.38
N LYS A 115 2.18 -1.54 -24.48
CA LYS A 115 0.73 -1.52 -24.23
C LYS A 115 0.45 -1.79 -22.74
N VAL A 116 1.01 -0.94 -21.87
CA VAL A 116 1.06 -1.14 -20.41
C VAL A 116 -0.32 -1.41 -19.79
N ILE A 117 -1.34 -0.63 -20.16
CA ILE A 117 -2.68 -0.80 -19.59
C ILE A 117 -3.29 -2.16 -19.92
N GLY A 118 -3.15 -2.62 -21.17
CA GLY A 118 -3.63 -3.93 -21.58
C GLY A 118 -2.94 -5.04 -20.77
N ALA A 119 -1.62 -4.92 -20.59
CA ALA A 119 -0.85 -5.88 -19.82
C ALA A 119 -1.31 -5.95 -18.35
N VAL A 120 -1.52 -4.80 -17.73
CA VAL A 120 -1.98 -4.72 -16.34
C VAL A 120 -3.36 -5.33 -16.18
N GLN A 121 -4.28 -5.09 -17.12
CA GLN A 121 -5.62 -5.68 -17.09
C GLN A 121 -5.55 -7.21 -17.10
N GLU A 122 -4.69 -7.78 -17.95
CA GLU A 122 -4.48 -9.22 -18.00
C GLU A 122 -3.86 -9.77 -16.71
N MET A 123 -2.83 -9.11 -16.18
CA MET A 123 -2.17 -9.52 -14.95
C MET A 123 -3.07 -9.37 -13.72
N ALA A 124 -3.97 -8.40 -13.71
CA ALA A 124 -4.96 -8.28 -12.64
C ALA A 124 -5.91 -9.49 -12.63
N VAL A 125 -6.28 -10.03 -13.79
CA VAL A 125 -7.03 -11.29 -13.84
C VAL A 125 -6.17 -12.47 -13.39
N VAL A 126 -4.90 -12.55 -13.82
CA VAL A 126 -3.95 -13.57 -13.33
C VAL A 126 -3.88 -13.56 -11.81
N SER A 127 -3.85 -12.39 -11.18
CA SER A 127 -3.79 -12.27 -9.72
C SER A 127 -5.00 -12.81 -8.96
N ARG A 128 -6.18 -12.82 -9.60
CA ARG A 128 -7.39 -13.44 -9.05
C ARG A 128 -7.39 -14.95 -9.23
N LEU A 129 -6.78 -15.44 -10.32
CA LEU A 129 -6.65 -16.87 -10.62
C LEU A 129 -5.55 -17.52 -9.78
N LEU A 130 -4.46 -16.79 -9.52
CA LEU A 130 -3.28 -17.21 -8.79
C LEU A 130 -2.95 -16.17 -7.69
N PRO A 131 -3.54 -16.32 -6.49
CA PRO A 131 -3.29 -15.42 -5.38
C PRO A 131 -1.80 -15.25 -5.11
N GLY A 132 -1.35 -14.01 -4.90
CA GLY A 132 0.06 -13.67 -4.61
C GLY A 132 0.83 -13.02 -5.77
N THR A 133 0.35 -13.13 -7.02
CA THR A 133 1.04 -12.54 -8.20
C THR A 133 0.79 -11.03 -8.37
N ALA A 134 -0.29 -10.47 -7.81
CA ALA A 134 -0.61 -9.03 -7.88
C ALA A 134 0.51 -8.12 -7.36
N VAL A 135 1.22 -8.55 -6.31
CA VAL A 135 2.26 -7.75 -5.64
C VAL A 135 3.42 -7.42 -6.59
N GLN A 136 3.69 -8.29 -7.56
CA GLN A 136 4.81 -8.12 -8.49
C GLN A 136 4.58 -7.00 -9.51
N LEU A 137 3.33 -6.59 -9.73
CA LEU A 137 2.97 -5.54 -10.70
C LEU A 137 3.08 -4.13 -10.13
N VAL A 138 3.05 -4.02 -8.81
CA VAL A 138 2.93 -2.75 -8.10
C VAL A 138 4.07 -1.79 -8.45
N PRO A 139 5.35 -2.21 -8.52
CA PRO A 139 6.43 -1.30 -8.90
C PRO A 139 6.27 -0.73 -10.31
N ALA A 140 5.96 -1.58 -11.30
CA ALA A 140 5.75 -1.15 -12.68
C ALA A 140 4.56 -0.18 -12.81
N LEU A 141 3.50 -0.41 -12.04
CA LEU A 141 2.36 0.50 -11.97
C LEU A 141 2.71 1.85 -11.33
N ALA A 142 3.50 1.84 -10.26
CA ALA A 142 3.96 3.06 -9.62
C ALA A 142 4.87 3.88 -10.56
N ASP A 143 5.76 3.22 -11.31
CA ASP A 143 6.59 3.86 -12.32
C ASP A 143 5.77 4.43 -13.47
N TYR A 144 4.82 3.65 -14.00
CA TYR A 144 3.91 4.10 -15.05
C TYR A 144 3.10 5.32 -14.59
N ALA A 145 2.70 5.38 -13.32
CA ALA A 145 1.93 6.48 -12.77
C ALA A 145 2.64 7.84 -12.81
N ARG A 146 3.98 7.85 -12.94
CA ARG A 146 4.78 9.07 -13.13
C ARG A 146 4.72 9.61 -14.57
N THR A 147 4.18 8.85 -15.52
CA THR A 147 4.04 9.27 -16.92
C THR A 147 2.90 10.31 -17.06
N PRO A 148 3.10 11.41 -17.79
CA PRO A 148 2.02 12.36 -18.07
C PRO A 148 0.80 11.67 -18.70
N GLY A 149 -0.39 11.90 -18.15
CA GLY A 149 -1.65 11.30 -18.64
C GLY A 149 -2.00 9.93 -18.04
N ALA A 150 -1.08 9.25 -17.35
CA ALA A 150 -1.32 7.91 -16.78
C ALA A 150 -2.43 7.85 -15.71
N ARG A 151 -2.79 9.00 -15.12
CA ARG A 151 -3.73 9.10 -14.00
C ARG A 151 -5.11 8.50 -14.34
N ASP A 152 -5.71 8.90 -15.45
CA ASP A 152 -7.08 8.49 -15.80
C ASP A 152 -7.12 7.01 -16.19
N GLU A 153 -6.08 6.54 -16.86
CA GLU A 153 -5.89 5.15 -17.24
C GLU A 153 -5.71 4.26 -16.00
N LEU A 154 -4.85 4.65 -15.06
CA LEU A 154 -4.69 3.97 -13.78
C LEU A 154 -5.97 3.98 -12.95
N ALA A 155 -6.70 5.08 -12.93
CA ALA A 155 -8.00 5.13 -12.25
C ALA A 155 -9.00 4.14 -12.87
N ALA A 156 -9.01 3.95 -14.19
CA ALA A 156 -9.81 2.92 -14.85
C ALA A 156 -9.37 1.50 -14.47
N VAL A 157 -8.06 1.24 -14.46
CA VAL A 157 -7.48 -0.05 -14.04
C VAL A 157 -7.87 -0.38 -12.59
N ILE A 158 -7.72 0.57 -11.67
CA ILE A 158 -8.03 0.38 -10.24
C ILE A 158 -9.53 0.12 -10.05
N ARG A 159 -10.40 0.85 -10.76
CA ARG A 159 -11.86 0.60 -10.72
C ARG A 159 -12.20 -0.81 -11.19
N ALA A 160 -11.55 -1.29 -12.26
CA ALA A 160 -11.72 -2.65 -12.74
C ALA A 160 -11.08 -3.70 -11.81
N ASN A 161 -10.10 -3.31 -10.99
CA ASN A 161 -9.30 -4.20 -10.16
C ASN A 161 -9.02 -3.62 -8.76
N PRO A 162 -10.03 -3.58 -7.87
CA PRO A 162 -9.90 -2.92 -6.55
C PRO A 162 -8.78 -3.46 -5.66
N LEU A 163 -8.39 -4.74 -5.84
CA LEU A 163 -7.31 -5.38 -5.09
C LEU A 163 -5.93 -4.74 -5.32
N LEU A 164 -5.73 -4.05 -6.45
CA LEU A 164 -4.46 -3.35 -6.75
C LEU A 164 -4.36 -1.99 -6.05
N LYS A 165 -5.49 -1.41 -5.63
CA LYS A 165 -5.57 -0.04 -5.12
C LYS A 165 -4.62 0.18 -3.96
N ARG A 166 -4.75 -0.61 -2.89
CA ARG A 166 -3.98 -0.40 -1.66
C ARG A 166 -2.48 -0.66 -1.85
N PRO A 167 -2.04 -1.78 -2.45
CA PRO A 167 -0.62 -1.99 -2.73
C PRO A 167 0.00 -0.86 -3.56
N LEU A 168 -0.74 -0.35 -4.55
CA LEU A 168 -0.28 0.80 -5.36
C LEU A 168 -0.18 2.09 -4.54
N LEU A 169 -1.18 2.41 -3.71
CA LEU A 169 -1.11 3.58 -2.81
C LEU A 169 0.05 3.48 -1.82
N ASN A 170 0.31 2.29 -1.26
CA ASN A 170 1.47 2.03 -0.40
C ASN A 170 2.80 2.27 -1.14
N ALA A 171 2.91 1.84 -2.40
CA ALA A 171 4.11 2.06 -3.21
C ALA A 171 4.30 3.53 -3.60
N LEU A 172 3.23 4.20 -4.02
CA LEU A 172 3.27 5.63 -4.36
C LEU A 172 3.63 6.50 -3.15
N ALA A 173 3.13 6.14 -1.96
CA ALA A 173 3.44 6.83 -0.71
C ALA A 173 4.91 6.74 -0.28
N ALA A 174 5.74 5.92 -0.95
CA ALA A 174 7.18 5.91 -0.71
C ALA A 174 7.89 7.19 -1.18
N ASP A 175 7.26 7.95 -2.06
CA ASP A 175 7.80 9.18 -2.62
C ASP A 175 6.76 10.32 -2.47
N PRO A 176 7.07 11.37 -1.68
CA PRO A 176 6.13 12.44 -1.38
C PRO A 176 5.70 13.24 -2.63
N ALA A 177 6.46 13.20 -3.72
CA ALA A 177 6.07 13.83 -4.98
C ALA A 177 4.77 13.22 -5.57
N ASN A 178 4.40 12.00 -5.15
CA ASN A 178 3.18 11.34 -5.60
C ASN A 178 1.94 11.70 -4.76
N ALA A 179 1.98 12.75 -3.93
CA ALA A 179 0.87 13.07 -3.03
C ALA A 179 -0.46 13.31 -3.77
N ASP A 180 -0.44 14.15 -4.82
CA ASP A 180 -1.64 14.47 -5.60
C ASP A 180 -2.17 13.28 -6.38
N LEU A 181 -1.27 12.46 -6.93
CA LEU A 181 -1.63 11.22 -7.60
C LEU A 181 -2.25 10.21 -6.62
N SER A 182 -1.66 10.04 -5.45
CA SER A 182 -2.17 9.13 -4.41
C SER A 182 -3.56 9.56 -3.96
N LEU A 183 -3.79 10.86 -3.77
CA LEU A 183 -5.11 11.42 -3.46
C LEU A 183 -6.11 11.20 -4.58
N ALA A 184 -5.70 11.40 -5.83
CA ALA A 184 -6.54 11.20 -6.99
C ALA A 184 -7.00 9.74 -7.12
N LEU A 185 -6.08 8.78 -6.97
CA LEU A 185 -6.35 7.36 -7.06
C LEU A 185 -7.12 6.84 -5.84
N ALA A 186 -6.90 7.42 -4.66
CA ALA A 186 -7.67 7.12 -3.46
C ALA A 186 -9.15 7.55 -3.62
N GLY A 187 -9.42 8.67 -4.29
CA GLY A 187 -10.78 9.16 -4.54
C GLY A 187 -11.53 9.41 -3.22
N THR A 188 -12.75 8.87 -3.09
CA THR A 188 -13.55 8.96 -1.87
C THR A 188 -12.91 8.27 -0.66
N ASP A 189 -12.09 7.24 -0.90
CA ASP A 189 -11.45 6.43 0.14
C ASP A 189 -10.28 7.17 0.80
N ALA A 190 -9.89 8.34 0.27
CA ALA A 190 -8.90 9.20 0.93
C ALA A 190 -9.31 9.54 2.38
N ARG A 191 -10.62 9.63 2.66
CA ARG A 191 -11.18 9.88 4.00
C ARG A 191 -11.59 8.61 4.75
N SER A 192 -11.34 7.44 4.18
CA SER A 192 -11.61 6.15 4.80
C SER A 192 -10.92 6.06 6.16
N SER A 193 -11.65 5.54 7.15
CA SER A 193 -11.15 5.21 8.49
C SER A 193 -10.59 3.79 8.59
N ASP A 194 -10.50 3.07 7.46
CA ASP A 194 -9.95 1.71 7.42
C ASP A 194 -8.52 1.70 7.99
N PRO A 195 -8.24 0.90 9.03
CA PRO A 195 -6.90 0.75 9.59
C PRO A 195 -5.84 0.40 8.54
N GLN A 196 -6.21 -0.30 7.47
CA GLN A 196 -5.30 -0.68 6.39
C GLN A 196 -4.89 0.50 5.50
N ASP A 197 -5.66 1.59 5.50
CA ASP A 197 -5.31 2.83 4.80
C ASP A 197 -4.38 3.75 5.61
N LYS A 198 -4.27 3.51 6.93
CA LYS A 198 -3.46 4.34 7.82
C LYS A 198 -1.98 4.32 7.43
N GLU A 199 -1.49 3.20 6.91
CA GLU A 199 -0.09 2.98 6.57
C GLU A 199 0.39 3.94 5.46
N TRP A 200 -0.19 3.88 4.26
CA TRP A 200 0.21 4.75 3.16
C TRP A 200 -0.03 6.23 3.46
N LYS A 201 -1.13 6.57 4.14
CA LYS A 201 -1.43 7.97 4.54
C LYS A 201 -0.34 8.52 5.45
N THR A 202 0.03 7.75 6.48
CA THR A 202 1.09 8.13 7.43
C THR A 202 2.44 8.23 6.73
N ARG A 203 2.76 7.29 5.84
CA ARG A 203 4.02 7.28 5.09
C ARG A 203 4.15 8.51 4.20
N LEU A 204 3.10 8.87 3.47
CA LEU A 204 3.08 10.02 2.57
C LEU A 204 3.22 11.34 3.34
N ILE A 205 2.48 11.49 4.46
CA ILE A 205 2.61 12.67 5.34
C ILE A 205 4.02 12.77 5.92
N ARG A 206 4.59 11.65 6.39
CA ARG A 206 5.93 11.61 6.96
C ARG A 206 6.99 11.96 5.91
N GLY A 207 6.87 11.49 4.68
CA GLY A 207 7.79 11.85 3.60
C GLY A 207 7.85 13.36 3.33
N LEU A 208 6.71 14.06 3.40
CA LEU A 208 6.67 15.52 3.29
C LEU A 208 7.33 16.22 4.49
N ILE A 209 7.11 15.70 5.70
CA ILE A 209 7.73 16.20 6.93
C ILE A 209 9.25 16.00 6.92
N ASP A 210 9.72 14.83 6.51
CA ASP A 210 11.14 14.50 6.42
C ASP A 210 11.84 15.38 5.36
N GLY A 211 11.10 15.78 4.32
CA GLY A 211 11.53 16.79 3.34
C GLY A 211 11.44 18.24 3.81
N GLY A 212 10.93 18.50 5.02
CA GLY A 212 10.78 19.83 5.62
C GLY A 212 9.54 20.62 5.16
N ASP A 213 8.68 20.04 4.32
CA ASP A 213 7.47 20.68 3.80
C ASP A 213 6.26 20.43 4.72
N TYR A 214 6.33 21.02 5.92
CA TYR A 214 5.26 20.95 6.90
C TYR A 214 3.92 21.53 6.39
N PRO A 215 3.89 22.66 5.67
CA PRO A 215 2.64 23.19 5.12
C PRO A 215 1.95 22.22 4.15
N ALA A 216 2.69 21.60 3.21
CA ALA A 216 2.10 20.61 2.31
C ALA A 216 1.66 19.35 3.07
N ALA A 217 2.46 18.88 4.03
CA ALA A 217 2.10 17.76 4.88
C ALA A 217 0.78 18.00 5.64
N TYR A 218 0.60 19.21 6.16
CA TYR A 218 -0.61 19.61 6.89
C TYR A 218 -1.82 19.72 5.96
N ALA A 219 -1.65 20.35 4.79
CA ALA A 219 -2.73 20.45 3.79
C ALA A 219 -3.20 19.07 3.33
N LEU A 220 -2.27 18.15 3.11
CA LEU A 220 -2.57 16.74 2.80
C LEU A 220 -3.31 16.05 3.94
N TRP A 221 -2.77 16.16 5.17
CA TRP A 221 -3.39 15.58 6.36
C TRP A 221 -4.83 16.07 6.56
N ARG A 222 -5.09 17.37 6.38
CA ARG A 222 -6.44 17.95 6.49
C ARG A 222 -7.43 17.29 5.54
N ARG A 223 -6.99 16.94 4.32
CA ARG A 223 -7.83 16.25 3.33
C ARG A 223 -8.18 14.84 3.78
N PHE A 224 -7.23 14.10 4.37
CA PHE A 224 -7.47 12.77 4.94
C PHE A 224 -8.35 12.81 6.19
N ALA A 225 -8.10 13.77 7.08
CA ALA A 225 -8.81 13.95 8.34
C ALA A 225 -10.23 14.55 8.16
N GLY A 226 -10.55 15.06 6.97
CA GLY A 226 -11.85 15.71 6.70
C GLY A 226 -12.03 17.04 7.42
N VAL A 227 -10.94 17.72 7.79
CA VAL A 227 -10.98 19.01 8.50
C VAL A 227 -11.30 20.14 7.53
N ALA A 228 -12.56 20.61 7.56
CA ALA A 228 -13.04 21.72 6.75
C ALA A 228 -12.67 23.10 7.33
N GLY A 229 -12.70 24.15 6.49
CA GLY A 229 -12.54 25.56 6.88
C GLY A 229 -11.14 26.13 6.64
N ASP A 230 -11.00 27.44 6.50
CA ASP A 230 -9.69 28.05 6.20
C ASP A 230 -8.83 28.22 7.46
N THR A 231 -9.45 28.21 8.64
CA THR A 231 -8.76 28.42 9.91
C THR A 231 -8.06 27.15 10.36
N GLN A 232 -6.73 27.18 10.35
CA GLN A 232 -5.93 26.13 10.97
C GLN A 232 -6.10 26.17 12.50
N PRO A 233 -6.61 25.10 13.14
CA PRO A 233 -6.61 25.01 14.59
C PRO A 233 -5.17 25.02 15.14
N LEU A 234 -4.99 25.67 16.30
CA LEU A 234 -3.68 25.70 16.99
C LEU A 234 -3.27 24.31 17.52
N LEU A 235 -4.27 23.49 17.85
CA LEU A 235 -4.14 22.11 18.28
C LEU A 235 -5.34 21.34 17.73
N TYR A 236 -5.11 20.20 17.11
CA TYR A 236 -6.20 19.33 16.69
C TYR A 236 -6.58 18.37 17.82
N ASN A 237 -7.87 18.08 17.94
CA ASN A 237 -8.39 17.05 18.83
C ASN A 237 -7.87 17.14 20.29
N GLY A 238 -7.86 18.35 20.86
CA GLY A 238 -7.42 18.59 22.24
C GLY A 238 -8.23 17.82 23.30
N THR A 239 -9.40 17.31 22.94
CA THR A 239 -10.25 16.45 23.78
C THR A 239 -9.94 14.95 23.65
N PHE A 240 -8.92 14.54 22.89
CA PHE A 240 -8.52 13.14 22.72
C PHE A 240 -9.67 12.22 22.24
N GLN A 241 -10.57 12.70 21.40
CA GLN A 241 -11.60 11.87 20.81
C GLN A 241 -10.98 10.87 19.84
N ARG A 242 -11.51 9.65 19.78
CA ARG A 242 -11.09 8.68 18.77
C ARG A 242 -11.62 9.12 17.42
N GLY A 243 -10.72 9.28 16.45
CA GLY A 243 -11.05 9.73 15.11
C GLY A 243 -10.24 9.01 14.03
N PRO A 244 -10.61 9.19 12.77
CA PRO A 244 -9.92 8.59 11.62
C PRO A 244 -8.69 9.38 11.18
N ALA A 245 -8.44 10.55 11.76
CA ALA A 245 -7.32 11.41 11.39
C ALA A 245 -5.99 10.71 11.71
N PRO A 246 -5.07 10.58 10.73
CA PRO A 246 -3.79 9.91 10.97
C PRO A 246 -2.83 10.82 11.74
N PRO A 247 -1.85 10.25 12.48
CA PRO A 247 -0.71 11.03 12.97
C PRO A 247 0.12 11.57 11.78
N PRO A 248 0.94 12.63 11.97
CA PRO A 248 1.34 13.19 13.26
C PRO A 248 0.60 14.48 13.64
N PHE A 249 -0.32 14.99 12.82
CA PHE A 249 -1.11 16.20 13.15
C PHE A 249 -2.38 15.88 13.96
N ASP A 250 -2.78 14.61 14.04
CA ASP A 250 -3.56 14.10 15.18
C ASP A 250 -2.63 13.38 16.16
N TRP A 251 -3.14 13.09 17.35
CA TRP A 251 -2.39 12.42 18.40
C TRP A 251 -1.88 11.05 17.98
N SER A 252 -0.57 10.87 18.14
CA SER A 252 0.07 9.57 18.25
C SER A 252 0.17 9.18 19.71
N TYR A 253 -0.13 7.93 20.03
CA TYR A 253 -0.09 7.41 21.39
C TYR A 253 0.80 6.17 21.44
N THR A 254 1.51 6.00 22.55
CA THR A 254 2.13 4.71 22.88
C THR A 254 1.08 3.81 23.51
N THR A 255 0.70 2.76 22.80
CA THR A 255 -0.27 1.75 23.26
C THR A 255 0.45 0.46 23.67
N GLY A 256 -0.20 -0.36 24.51
CA GLY A 256 0.10 -1.73 24.95
C GLY A 256 1.49 -2.37 24.66
N ASN A 257 2.07 -3.02 25.69
CA ASN A 257 3.32 -3.81 25.68
C ASN A 257 4.65 -3.05 25.49
N ALA A 258 4.65 -1.72 25.53
CA ALA A 258 5.89 -0.94 25.43
C ALA A 258 6.85 -1.09 26.63
N GLY A 259 6.49 -1.82 27.70
CA GLY A 259 7.36 -2.05 28.86
C GLY A 259 7.51 -0.85 29.80
N GLY A 260 7.55 0.38 29.28
CA GLY A 260 7.67 1.63 30.05
C GLY A 260 6.36 2.33 30.43
N GLY A 261 5.25 2.04 29.74
CA GLY A 261 3.93 2.65 30.01
C GLY A 261 2.99 2.64 28.80
N PHE A 262 1.85 3.30 28.93
CA PHE A 262 0.91 3.56 27.83
C PHE A 262 0.13 4.87 28.03
N ALA A 263 -0.39 5.41 26.93
CA ALA A 263 -1.39 6.45 26.93
C ALA A 263 -2.57 6.04 26.03
N GLU A 264 -3.79 6.14 26.53
CA GLU A 264 -4.98 5.82 25.74
C GLU A 264 -6.07 6.90 25.85
N PRO A 265 -6.71 7.27 24.73
CA PRO A 265 -7.90 8.12 24.77
C PRO A 265 -9.10 7.36 25.36
N ALA A 266 -9.74 7.96 26.38
CA ALA A 266 -10.94 7.47 27.05
C ALA A 266 -11.83 8.64 27.52
N ASP A 267 -13.10 8.65 27.12
CA ASP A 267 -14.13 9.61 27.57
C ASP A 267 -13.74 11.10 27.46
N GLY A 268 -13.10 11.50 26.36
CA GLY A 268 -12.68 12.88 26.16
C GLY A 268 -11.45 13.30 26.99
N ARG A 269 -10.72 12.32 27.51
CA ARG A 269 -9.51 12.48 28.33
C ARG A 269 -8.43 11.50 27.85
N LEU A 270 -7.20 11.75 28.25
CA LEU A 270 -6.08 10.84 28.03
C LEU A 270 -5.74 10.14 29.35
N ARG A 271 -5.91 8.82 29.41
CA ARG A 271 -5.43 8.00 30.53
C ARG A 271 -3.96 7.67 30.28
N VAL A 272 -3.13 7.84 31.31
CA VAL A 272 -1.69 7.62 31.23
C VAL A 272 -1.27 6.73 32.38
N LEU A 273 -0.60 5.62 32.05
CA LEU A 273 0.13 4.80 33.00
C LEU A 273 1.60 4.80 32.60
N TYR A 274 2.49 5.21 33.49
CA TYR A 274 3.92 5.26 33.24
C TYR A 274 4.70 4.69 34.41
N TYR A 275 5.64 3.77 34.14
CA TYR A 275 6.35 3.01 35.17
C TYR A 275 7.70 3.62 35.57
N GLY A 276 8.13 4.73 34.96
CA GLY A 276 9.38 5.42 35.33
C GLY A 276 10.68 4.71 34.95
N ARG A 277 10.64 3.64 34.13
CA ARG A 277 11.80 2.78 33.83
C ARG A 277 12.63 3.22 32.63
N GLU A 278 12.02 3.93 31.69
CA GLU A 278 12.67 4.33 30.45
C GLU A 278 12.12 5.67 29.94
N ASN A 279 12.93 6.43 29.20
CA ASN A 279 12.48 7.64 28.55
C ASN A 279 11.55 7.28 27.38
N MET A 280 10.35 7.85 27.33
CA MET A 280 9.40 7.55 26.25
C MET A 280 8.49 8.72 25.91
N ALA A 281 8.03 8.78 24.67
CA ALA A 281 6.93 9.65 24.27
C ALA A 281 5.61 8.89 24.48
N LEU A 282 4.75 9.40 25.36
CA LEU A 282 3.47 8.77 25.68
C LEU A 282 2.38 9.23 24.71
N ALA A 283 2.37 10.52 24.40
CA ALA A 283 1.51 11.11 23.38
C ALA A 283 2.26 12.23 22.64
N ALA A 284 2.06 12.35 21.34
CA ALA A 284 2.68 13.43 20.56
C ALA A 284 1.78 13.92 19.42
N GLN A 285 1.87 15.22 19.13
CA GLN A 285 1.22 15.88 17.98
C GLN A 285 2.17 16.94 17.39
N THR A 286 2.19 17.03 16.07
CA THR A 286 2.89 18.09 15.32
C THR A 286 1.94 19.26 15.12
N LEU A 287 2.46 20.48 15.32
CA LEU A 287 1.73 21.75 15.23
C LEU A 287 2.43 22.65 14.21
N LEU A 288 1.69 23.59 13.60
CA LEU A 288 2.26 24.68 12.79
C LEU A 288 1.77 26.00 13.35
N LEU A 289 2.22 26.34 14.56
CA LEU A 289 1.94 27.62 15.17
C LEU A 289 2.80 28.69 14.50
N ALA A 290 2.18 29.82 14.14
CA ALA A 290 2.91 30.99 13.67
C ALA A 290 3.77 31.59 14.80
N PRO A 291 4.79 32.41 14.47
CA PRO A 291 5.55 33.14 15.48
C PRO A 291 4.65 33.97 16.41
N GLY A 292 4.97 33.98 17.70
CA GLY A 292 4.22 34.73 18.71
C GLY A 292 4.13 34.05 20.08
N ALA A 293 3.43 34.71 21.01
CA ALA A 293 3.23 34.25 22.38
C ALA A 293 1.93 33.45 22.53
N TYR A 294 2.00 32.36 23.30
CA TYR A 294 0.92 31.40 23.47
C TYR A 294 0.81 30.94 24.94
N THR A 295 -0.37 30.44 25.28
CA THR A 295 -0.64 29.70 26.51
C THR A 295 -0.99 28.25 26.16
N PHE A 296 -0.47 27.33 26.97
CA PHE A 296 -0.80 25.91 26.96
C PHE A 296 -1.54 25.57 28.25
N GLN A 297 -2.58 24.75 28.15
CA GLN A 297 -3.31 24.21 29.30
C GLN A 297 -3.53 22.72 29.13
N ALA A 298 -3.30 21.95 30.19
CA ALA A 298 -3.53 20.52 30.27
C ALA A 298 -3.90 20.13 31.72
N PRO A 299 -5.19 20.18 32.08
CA PRO A 299 -5.66 19.81 33.42
C PRO A 299 -5.33 18.35 33.72
N VAL A 300 -4.88 18.05 34.94
CA VAL A 300 -4.48 16.70 35.36
C VAL A 300 -5.27 16.28 36.60
N SER A 301 -5.66 15.02 36.66
CA SER A 301 -6.18 14.38 37.87
C SER A 301 -5.54 13.01 38.05
N GLY A 302 -5.40 12.54 39.29
CA GLY A 302 -4.68 11.31 39.63
C GLY A 302 -3.30 11.59 40.24
N THR A 303 -2.43 10.58 40.21
CA THR A 303 -1.13 10.62 40.89
C THR A 303 0.00 10.55 39.87
N ALA A 304 0.89 11.55 39.89
CA ALA A 304 2.10 11.57 39.09
C ALA A 304 3.31 11.59 40.02
N ALA A 305 4.30 10.75 39.75
CA ALA A 305 5.60 10.85 40.40
C ALA A 305 6.27 12.17 40.01
N GLU A 306 6.93 12.83 40.98
CA GLU A 306 7.52 14.14 40.74
C GLU A 306 8.58 14.07 39.64
N GLY A 307 8.45 14.92 38.61
CA GLY A 307 9.41 14.97 37.50
C GLY A 307 9.35 13.79 36.52
N ALA A 308 8.51 12.77 36.78
CA ALA A 308 8.41 11.60 35.92
C ALA A 308 7.76 11.91 34.57
N LEU A 309 6.85 12.90 34.53
CA LEU A 309 6.07 13.26 33.35
C LEU A 309 6.15 14.77 33.10
N ALA A 310 6.33 15.15 31.83
CA ALA A 310 6.28 16.55 31.42
C ALA A 310 5.70 16.71 30.00
N TRP A 311 4.91 17.76 29.81
CA TRP A 311 4.62 18.27 28.48
C TRP A 311 5.84 19.05 27.98
N THR A 312 6.27 18.75 26.77
CA THR A 312 7.39 19.43 26.11
C THR A 312 6.95 19.91 24.74
N LEU A 313 7.39 21.11 24.36
CA LEU A 313 7.21 21.64 23.02
C LEU A 313 8.58 21.98 22.46
N VAL A 314 8.93 21.40 21.33
CA VAL A 314 10.20 21.65 20.63
C VAL A 314 9.94 22.16 19.23
N CYS A 315 10.82 23.01 18.73
CA CYS A 315 10.80 23.39 17.32
C CYS A 315 11.35 22.25 16.45
N ALA A 316 10.79 22.06 15.26
CA ALA A 316 11.36 21.17 14.25
C ALA A 316 12.84 21.48 14.01
N GLY A 317 13.70 20.45 14.00
CA GLY A 317 15.15 20.60 13.83
C GLY A 317 15.92 21.09 15.06
N SER A 318 15.26 21.32 16.19
CA SER A 318 15.89 21.72 17.46
C SER A 318 15.64 20.68 18.56
N SER A 319 16.60 20.53 19.46
CA SER A 319 16.45 19.78 20.71
C SER A 319 16.11 20.67 21.91
N ALA A 320 16.21 22.00 21.76
CA ALA A 320 15.93 22.94 22.84
C ALA A 320 14.41 23.09 23.04
N PRO A 321 13.89 22.87 24.26
CA PRO A 321 12.47 23.04 24.52
C PRO A 321 12.07 24.52 24.49
N LEU A 322 11.03 24.83 23.72
CA LEU A 322 10.32 26.12 23.77
C LEU A 322 9.41 26.20 25.00
N MET A 323 8.98 25.04 25.50
CA MET A 323 8.14 24.89 26.69
C MET A 323 8.47 23.57 27.39
N THR A 324 8.45 23.59 28.71
CA THR A 324 8.37 22.38 29.54
C THR A 324 7.40 22.64 30.69
N LEU A 325 6.36 21.83 30.80
CA LEU A 325 5.40 21.86 31.90
C LEU A 325 5.43 20.51 32.62
N PRO A 326 6.09 20.43 33.80
CA PRO A 326 6.06 19.24 34.63
C PRO A 326 4.62 18.92 35.08
N VAL A 327 4.20 17.68 34.90
CA VAL A 327 2.90 17.21 35.36
C VAL A 327 2.90 17.20 36.90
N GLY A 328 1.85 17.76 37.50
CA GLY A 328 1.70 17.84 38.96
C GLY A 328 2.23 19.13 39.61
N LYS A 329 2.98 19.98 38.90
CA LYS A 329 3.41 21.31 39.40
C LYS A 329 2.51 22.46 38.95
N GLY A 330 1.58 22.18 38.04
CA GLY A 330 0.63 23.13 37.47
C GLY A 330 -0.08 22.51 36.27
N ASP A 331 -1.08 23.21 35.75
CA ASP A 331 -1.87 22.79 34.58
C ASP A 331 -1.68 23.71 33.37
N SER A 332 -0.85 24.74 33.48
CA SER A 332 -0.69 25.74 32.44
C SER A 332 0.74 26.27 32.33
N ALA A 333 1.12 26.67 31.11
CA ALA A 333 2.41 27.26 30.81
C ALA A 333 2.30 28.32 29.70
N ARG A 334 3.21 29.28 29.71
CA ARG A 334 3.39 30.26 28.62
C ARG A 334 4.62 29.88 27.80
N PHE A 335 4.55 30.11 26.49
CA PHE A 335 5.67 29.87 25.59
C PHE A 335 5.63 30.83 24.40
N THR A 336 6.76 30.95 23.70
CA THR A 336 6.89 31.79 22.51
C THR A 336 7.44 30.97 21.36
N ILE A 337 6.81 31.10 20.19
CA ILE A 337 7.31 30.53 18.95
C ILE A 337 8.21 31.57 18.27
N PRO A 338 9.51 31.27 18.07
CA PRO A 338 10.43 32.20 17.42
C PRO A 338 10.16 32.27 15.91
N ASN A 339 10.68 33.33 15.28
CA ASN A 339 10.75 33.40 13.82
C ASN A 339 11.61 32.24 13.28
N GLY A 340 11.19 31.66 12.15
CA GLY A 340 11.88 30.53 11.53
C GLY A 340 11.46 29.15 12.05
N CYS A 341 10.64 29.07 13.09
CA CYS A 341 10.09 27.80 13.57
C CYS A 341 8.84 27.41 12.78
N THR A 342 9.01 26.62 11.70
CA THR A 342 7.93 26.26 10.77
C THR A 342 6.96 25.23 11.32
N ALA A 343 7.42 24.36 12.22
CA ALA A 343 6.61 23.38 12.91
C ALA A 343 7.13 23.12 14.32
N GLN A 344 6.26 22.61 15.17
CA GLN A 344 6.58 22.23 16.54
C GLN A 344 6.06 20.83 16.84
N THR A 345 6.73 20.13 17.74
CA THR A 345 6.24 18.86 18.27
C THR A 345 5.89 19.03 19.74
N LEU A 346 4.61 18.88 20.04
CA LEU A 346 4.11 18.79 21.41
C LEU A 346 4.16 17.33 21.83
N THR A 347 4.80 17.03 22.95
CA THR A 347 4.97 15.66 23.45
C THR A 347 4.75 15.58 24.94
N LEU A 348 3.91 14.64 25.37
CA LEU A 348 3.91 14.16 26.76
C LEU A 348 5.03 13.14 26.89
N LYS A 349 6.08 13.52 27.62
CA LYS A 349 7.28 12.71 27.79
C LYS A 349 7.33 12.10 29.18
N GLY A 350 7.62 10.80 29.24
CA GLY A 350 8.08 10.09 30.43
C GLY A 350 9.60 10.16 30.54
N THR A 351 10.10 10.47 31.72
CA THR A 351 11.54 10.49 32.04
C THR A 351 11.86 9.40 33.05
N ALA A 352 12.86 8.58 32.73
CA ALA A 352 13.32 7.53 33.61
C ALA A 352 13.90 8.11 34.91
N SER A 353 13.72 7.37 36.00
CA SER A 353 14.26 7.71 37.32
C SER A 353 15.03 6.53 37.88
N ASP A 354 16.11 6.81 38.63
CA ASP A 354 16.87 5.79 39.36
C ASP A 354 15.98 5.02 40.35
N MET A 355 14.99 5.70 40.90
CA MET A 355 13.90 5.11 41.66
C MET A 355 12.62 5.20 40.83
N ALA A 356 12.40 4.19 40.00
CA ALA A 356 11.22 4.08 39.16
C ALA A 356 9.94 4.11 40.01
N GLN A 357 9.04 5.04 39.70
CA GLN A 357 7.76 5.20 40.36
C GLN A 357 6.64 5.21 39.34
N ASP A 358 5.55 4.54 39.68
CA ASP A 358 4.38 4.46 38.83
C ASP A 358 3.59 5.77 38.89
N SER A 359 3.15 6.23 37.72
CA SER A 359 2.22 7.35 37.57
C SER A 359 0.96 6.85 36.88
N ASP A 360 -0.19 6.98 37.54
CA ASP A 360 -1.53 6.70 36.98
C ASP A 360 -2.38 7.96 37.08
N LEU A 361 -2.62 8.57 35.92
CA LEU A 361 -3.30 9.85 35.84
C LEU A 361 -4.19 9.96 34.61
N ARG A 362 -5.06 10.96 34.65
CA ARG A 362 -5.91 11.39 33.54
C ARG A 362 -5.63 12.84 33.20
N ILE A 363 -5.36 13.10 31.93
CA ILE A 363 -5.20 14.44 31.37
C ILE A 363 -6.53 14.83 30.73
N GLY A 364 -7.10 15.95 31.17
CA GLY A 364 -8.29 16.57 30.59
C GLY A 364 -8.02 17.24 29.24
N PRO A 365 -8.99 17.97 28.68
CA PRO A 365 -8.82 18.63 27.40
C PRO A 365 -7.60 19.55 27.38
N VAL A 366 -6.75 19.35 26.38
CA VAL A 366 -5.57 20.18 26.12
C VAL A 366 -5.96 21.34 25.23
N VAL A 367 -5.50 22.54 25.58
CA VAL A 367 -5.82 23.78 24.86
C VAL A 367 -4.55 24.58 24.61
N ILE A 368 -4.44 25.10 23.39
CA ILE A 368 -3.46 26.14 23.04
C ILE A 368 -4.24 27.38 22.64
N ALA A 369 -3.90 28.53 23.21
CA ALA A 369 -4.45 29.83 22.86
C ALA A 369 -3.34 30.84 22.62
N ARG A 370 -3.59 31.86 21.80
CA ARG A 370 -2.69 33.02 21.71
C ARG A 370 -2.76 33.78 23.04
N ALA A 371 -1.62 34.17 23.57
CA ALA A 371 -1.58 35.01 24.75
C ALA A 371 -2.20 36.39 24.40
N ALA A 372 -3.06 36.90 25.28
CA ALA A 372 -3.49 38.29 25.19
C ALA A 372 -2.25 39.19 25.30
N ARG A 373 -2.19 40.21 24.44
CA ARG A 373 -1.10 41.19 24.43
C ARG A 373 -1.06 41.99 25.73
#